data_AF-A0A383S7X2-F1
#
_entry.id   AF-A0A383S7X2-F1
#
_cell.length_a   1.000
_cell.length_b   1.000
_cell.length_c   1.000
_cell.angle_alpha   90.00
_cell.angle_beta   90.00
_cell.angle_gamma   90.00
#
_symmetry.space_group_name_H-M   'P 1'
#
loop_
_entity.id
_entity.type
_entity.pdbx_description
1 polymer ?
#
loop_
_entity_poly.entity_id
_entity_poly.type
_entity_poly.pdbx_seq_one_letter_code
_entity_poly.pdbx_strand_id
1 'polypeptide(L)' 'MGRLTARHIATGKTQEAAAAWANGPDETNARLIRESARNADVIVTAS' A
#
# COMPACT_ATOMS: atom_id res chain seq x y z
N MET A 1 -2.70 6.13 4.82
CA MET A 1 -3.04 4.80 5.38
C MET A 1 -4.53 4.48 5.46
N GLY A 2 -5.40 5.42 5.85
CA GLY A 2 -6.85 5.13 6.03
C GLY A 2 -7.53 4.38 4.88
N ARG A 3 -7.24 4.72 3.61
CA ARG A 3 -7.83 4.03 2.44
C ARG A 3 -7.43 2.55 2.35
N LEU A 4 -6.17 2.20 2.63
CA LEU A 4 -5.68 0.81 2.56
C LEU A 4 -6.26 -0.03 3.69
N THR A 5 -6.29 0.52 4.90
CA THR A 5 -6.92 -0.12 6.06
C THR A 5 -8.40 -0.36 5.81
N ALA A 6 -9.14 0.63 5.30
CA ALA A 6 -10.56 0.49 4.96
C ALA A 6 -10.80 -0.60 3.92
N ARG A 7 -9.94 -0.70 2.89
CA ARG A 7 -10.01 -1.77 1.89
C ARG A 7 -9.86 -3.15 2.54
N HIS A 8 -8.89 -3.33 3.43
CA HIS A 8 -8.66 -4.60 4.11
C HIS A 8 -9.84 -5.01 5.01
N ILE A 9 -10.46 -4.04 5.69
CA ILE A 9 -11.67 -4.26 6.50
C ILE A 9 -12.83 -4.68 5.60
N ALA A 10 -13.04 -3.98 4.48
CA ALA A 10 -14.09 -4.32 3.52
C ALA A 10 -13.95 -5.74 2.96
N THR A 11 -12.71 -6.28 2.92
CA THR A 11 -12.42 -7.66 2.51
C THR A 11 -12.34 -8.67 3.67
N GLY A 12 -12.68 -8.26 4.90
CA GLY A 12 -12.87 -9.17 6.03
C GLY A 12 -11.79 -9.16 7.11
N LYS A 13 -10.78 -8.27 7.07
CA LYS A 13 -9.85 -8.13 8.20
C LYS A 13 -10.48 -7.35 9.35
N THR A 14 -10.10 -7.69 10.58
CA THR A 14 -10.36 -6.80 11.73
C THR A 14 -9.60 -5.49 11.57
N GLN A 15 -10.04 -4.43 12.25
CA GLN A 15 -9.38 -3.12 12.23
C GLN A 15 -7.89 -3.21 12.60
N GLU A 16 -7.56 -3.97 13.64
CA GLU A 16 -6.19 -4.16 14.11
C GLU A 16 -5.34 -4.93 13.08
N ALA A 17 -5.86 -6.05 12.55
CA ALA A 17 -5.17 -6.82 11.52
C ALA A 17 -4.99 -6.04 10.21
N ALA A 18 -5.95 -5.19 9.86
CA ALA A 18 -5.88 -4.29 8.72
C ALA A 18 -4.82 -3.20 8.90
N ALA A 19 -4.72 -2.61 10.10
CA ALA A 19 -3.69 -1.63 10.42
C ALA A 19 -2.29 -2.26 10.44
N ALA A 20 -2.14 -3.43 11.07
CA ALA A 20 -0.89 -4.17 11.07
C ALA A 20 -0.43 -4.55 9.66
N TRP A 21 -1.37 -4.95 8.79
CA TRP A 21 -1.05 -5.26 7.41
C TRP A 21 -0.65 -4.03 6.59
N ALA A 22 -1.39 -2.92 6.74
CA ALA A 22 -1.10 -1.68 6.05
C ALA A 22 0.27 -1.10 6.43
N ASN A 23 0.64 -1.17 7.71
CA ASN A 23 1.91 -0.64 8.22
C ASN A 23 3.08 -1.62 8.10
N GLY A 24 2.83 -2.88 7.74
CA GLY A 24 3.85 -3.91 7.59
C GLY A 24 4.09 -4.25 6.11
N PRO A 25 3.51 -5.35 5.59
CA PRO A 25 3.71 -5.77 4.21
C PRO A 25 3.40 -4.71 3.16
N ASP A 26 2.28 -3.98 3.29
CA ASP A 26 1.91 -2.97 2.30
C ASP A 26 2.93 -1.82 2.25
N GLU A 27 3.40 -1.33 3.41
CA GLU A 27 4.42 -0.27 3.45
C GLU A 27 5.80 -0.76 2.98
N THR A 28 6.17 -1.99 3.34
CA THR A 28 7.43 -2.61 2.84
C THR A 28 7.41 -2.70 1.33
N ASN A 29 6.30 -3.15 0.75
CA ASN A 29 6.13 -3.22 -0.69
C ASN A 29 6.08 -1.83 -1.32
N ALA A 30 5.41 -0.86 -0.69
CA ALA A 30 5.37 0.51 -1.17
C ALA A 30 6.77 1.12 -1.26
N ARG A 31 7.66 0.84 -0.29
CA ARG A 31 9.07 1.26 -0.34
C ARG A 31 9.80 0.66 -1.54
N LEU A 32 9.68 -0.64 -1.76
CA LEU A 32 10.32 -1.32 -2.90
C LEU A 32 9.80 -0.79 -4.25
N ILE A 33 8.49 -0.58 -4.35
CA ILE A 33 7.87 -0.01 -5.56
C ILE A 33 8.40 1.41 -5.81
N ARG A 34 8.47 2.28 -4.78
CA ARG A 34 9.04 3.63 -4.92
C ARG A 34 10.48 3.60 -5.41
N GLU A 35 11.30 2.70 -4.87
CA GLU A 35 12.71 2.55 -5.30
C GLU A 35 12.82 2.11 -6.76
N SER A 36 11.86 1.32 -7.27
CA SER A 36 11.84 0.84 -8.66
C SER A 36 11.57 1.93 -9.71
N ALA A 37 11.04 3.09 -9.31
CA ALA A 37 10.69 4.18 -10.22
C ALA A 37 11.88 4.68 -11.06
N ARG A 38 13.11 4.56 -10.54
CA ARG A 38 14.35 4.92 -11.26
C ARG A 38 14.59 4.11 -12.54
N ASN A 39 13.94 2.95 -12.66
CA ASN A 39 14.08 2.05 -13.81
C ASN A 39 12.93 2.20 -14.81
N ALA A 40 11.94 3.06 -14.55
CA ALA A 40 10.78 3.21 -15.41
C ALA A 40 11.10 4.19 -16.56
N ASP A 41 10.78 3.80 -17.80
CA ASP A 41 10.89 4.68 -18.96
C ASP A 41 9.86 5.82 -18.92
N VAL A 42 8.68 5.57 -18.32
CA VAL A 42 7.58 6.53 -18.17
C VAL A 42 6.92 6.36 -16.81
N ILE A 43 6.65 7.49 -16.14
CA ILE A 43 5.84 7.55 -14.91
C ILE A 43 4.50 8.22 -15.23
N VAL A 44 3.40 7.52 -14.95
CA VAL A 44 2.04 8.07 -15.07
C VAL A 44 1.52 8.43 -13.68
N THR A 45 1.10 9.67 -13.49
CA THR A 45 0.50 10.14 -12.24
C THR A 45 -1.02 10.16 -12.34
N ALA A 46 -1.71 9.81 -11.25
CA ALA A 46 -3.16 9.98 -11.17
C ALA A 46 -3.47 11.45 -10.86
N SER A 47 -4.46 12.01 -11.56
CA SER A 47 -5.02 13.35 -11.32
C SER A 47 -5.97 13.34 -10.12
#